data_AF-A0A532TSF5-F1
#
_entry.id   AF-A0A532TSF5-F1
#
_cell.length_a   1.000
_cell.length_b   1.000
_cell.length_c   1.000
_cell.angle_alpha   90.00
_cell.angle_beta   90.00
_cell.angle_gamma   90.00
#
_symmetry.space_group_name_H-M   'P 1'
#
loop_
_entity.id
_entity.type
_entity.pdbx_description
1 polymer ?
#
loop_
_entity_poly.entity_id
_entity_poly.type
_entity_poly.pdbx_seq_one_letter_code
_entity_poly.pdbx_strand_id
1 'polypeptide(L)'
;MTNYIEDSYIGSEYYDIFNEWYEIEGARKIKELSRQLRTFFNYKTEVIRYRFRSTPNLAENDTNTKFLSRKQEIESLTREFIILLKKLKKNGQTLEQGIQSLFFDNNKTPLNKLSEITEKLSMLLPYFSEESFYTHPKFLKFSVTLAQHLCLVKKCLNAQFSEFFEELEINYNNLEEELEDLIEVTPIKKQKLKKQLEERLTS
;
A
#
# COMPACT_ATOMS: atom_id res chain seq x y z
N MET A 1 56.71 21.51 -22.53
CA MET A 1 56.43 20.13 -22.07
C MET A 1 55.87 20.21 -20.67
N THR A 2 54.55 20.21 -20.55
CA THR A 2 53.84 20.04 -19.28
C THR A 2 53.04 18.77 -19.43
N ASN A 3 53.53 17.69 -18.83
CA ASN A 3 52.90 16.38 -18.81
C ASN A 3 51.60 16.49 -18.01
N TYR A 4 50.47 16.38 -18.69
CA TYR A 4 49.20 16.03 -18.06
C TYR A 4 49.30 14.57 -17.63
N ILE A 5 49.30 14.33 -16.32
CA ILE A 5 49.03 13.00 -15.78
C ILE A 5 47.53 12.81 -15.97
N GLU A 6 47.17 12.15 -17.06
CA GLU A 6 45.84 11.62 -17.28
C GLU A 6 45.63 10.52 -16.22
N ASP A 7 44.85 10.86 -15.20
CA ASP A 7 44.54 9.99 -14.07
C ASP A 7 43.58 8.89 -14.56
N SER A 8 44.15 7.90 -15.25
CA SER A 8 43.48 6.79 -15.92
C SER A 8 42.92 5.74 -14.94
N TYR A 9 42.93 5.99 -13.63
CA TYR A 9 42.57 5.00 -12.61
C TYR A 9 41.17 5.17 -12.00
N ILE A 10 40.41 6.19 -12.39
CA ILE A 10 39.08 6.47 -11.80
C ILE A 10 37.92 5.87 -12.65
N GLY A 11 38.20 5.38 -13.87
CA GLY A 11 37.18 5.19 -14.91
C GLY A 11 36.47 3.83 -15.01
N SER A 12 36.97 2.72 -14.45
CA SER A 12 36.36 1.39 -14.66
C SER A 12 35.71 0.82 -13.40
N GLU A 13 36.45 0.76 -12.28
CA GLU A 13 35.93 0.15 -11.05
C GLU A 13 34.74 0.90 -10.45
N TYR A 14 34.70 2.22 -10.59
CA TYR A 14 33.58 3.04 -10.09
C TYR A 14 32.30 2.84 -10.90
N TYR A 15 32.43 2.65 -12.22
CA TYR A 15 31.30 2.36 -13.10
C TYR A 15 30.77 0.94 -12.87
N ASP A 16 31.66 -0.03 -12.67
CA ASP A 16 31.26 -1.41 -12.38
C ASP A 16 30.53 -1.51 -11.03
N ILE A 17 31.04 -0.86 -9.97
CA ILE A 17 30.37 -0.80 -8.66
C ILE A 17 29.02 -0.07 -8.77
N PHE A 18 28.94 1.04 -9.52
CA PHE A 18 27.70 1.78 -9.71
C PHE A 18 26.65 0.96 -10.49
N ASN A 19 27.08 0.22 -11.51
CA ASN A 19 26.23 -0.67 -12.29
C ASN A 19 25.72 -1.84 -11.45
N GLU A 20 26.57 -2.49 -10.64
CA GLU A 20 26.15 -3.55 -9.72
C GLU A 20 25.11 -3.05 -8.69
N TRP A 21 25.31 -1.86 -8.15
CA TRP A 21 24.34 -1.23 -7.24
C TRP A 21 23.00 -0.94 -7.93
N TYR A 22 23.05 -0.45 -9.17
CA TYR A 22 21.86 -0.20 -9.98
C TYR A 22 21.11 -1.49 -10.31
N GLU A 23 21.83 -2.57 -10.65
CA GLU A 23 21.25 -3.88 -10.90
C GLU A 23 20.59 -4.47 -9.66
N ILE A 24 21.23 -4.36 -8.49
CA ILE A 24 20.67 -4.87 -7.22
C ILE A 24 19.42 -4.08 -6.83
N GLU A 25 19.46 -2.76 -6.88
CA GLU A 25 18.34 -1.90 -6.48
C GLU A 25 17.19 -2.00 -7.50
N GLY A 26 17.52 -2.03 -8.79
CA GLY A 26 16.57 -2.27 -9.88
C GLY A 26 15.86 -3.62 -9.75
N ALA A 27 16.61 -4.70 -9.52
CA ALA A 27 16.04 -6.04 -9.32
C ALA A 27 15.14 -6.10 -8.07
N ARG A 28 15.54 -5.44 -6.97
CA ARG A 28 14.71 -5.32 -5.76
C ARG A 28 13.42 -4.59 -6.04
N LYS A 29 13.48 -3.47 -6.76
CA LYS A 29 12.30 -2.69 -7.11
C LYS A 29 11.37 -3.46 -8.04
N ILE A 30 11.88 -4.11 -9.08
CA ILE A 30 11.07 -4.96 -9.99
C ILE A 30 10.36 -6.07 -9.22
N LYS A 31 11.05 -6.74 -8.29
CA LYS A 31 10.44 -7.75 -7.42
C LYS A 31 9.32 -7.17 -6.57
N GLU A 32 9.49 -5.97 -6.04
CA GLU A 32 8.45 -5.27 -5.28
C GLU A 32 7.24 -4.94 -6.16
N LEU A 33 7.43 -4.30 -7.31
CA LEU A 33 6.33 -3.97 -8.23
C LEU A 33 5.57 -5.22 -8.69
N SER A 34 6.29 -6.29 -9.00
CA SER A 34 5.71 -7.59 -9.37
C SER A 34 4.87 -8.18 -8.23
N ARG A 35 5.35 -8.07 -6.99
CA ARG A 35 4.63 -8.50 -5.78
C ARG A 35 3.35 -7.70 -5.58
N GLN A 36 3.38 -6.38 -5.77
CA GLN A 36 2.18 -5.55 -5.68
C GLN A 36 1.14 -5.90 -6.74
N LEU A 37 1.55 -6.15 -7.99
CA LEU A 37 0.65 -6.62 -9.05
C LEU A 37 0.04 -7.98 -8.72
N ARG A 38 0.84 -8.94 -8.27
CA ARG A 38 0.34 -10.26 -7.87
C ARG A 38 -0.69 -10.15 -6.74
N THR A 39 -0.44 -9.27 -5.77
CA THR A 39 -1.35 -9.00 -4.65
C THR A 39 -2.71 -8.50 -5.17
N PHE A 40 -2.70 -7.55 -6.10
CA PHE A 40 -3.92 -7.06 -6.75
C PHE A 40 -4.69 -8.18 -7.46
N PHE A 41 -4.01 -8.97 -8.30
CA PHE A 41 -4.67 -10.07 -9.03
C PHE A 41 -5.23 -11.15 -8.09
N ASN A 42 -4.55 -11.42 -6.99
CA ASN A 42 -5.05 -12.32 -5.95
C ASN A 42 -6.35 -11.76 -5.34
N TYR A 43 -6.38 -10.50 -4.92
CA TYR A 43 -7.62 -9.90 -4.39
C TYR A 43 -8.74 -9.89 -5.42
N LYS A 44 -8.45 -9.58 -6.69
CA LYS A 44 -9.43 -9.67 -7.78
C LYS A 44 -9.98 -11.08 -7.94
N THR A 45 -9.12 -12.09 -7.83
CA THR A 45 -9.53 -13.50 -7.85
C THR A 45 -10.44 -13.84 -6.67
N GLU A 46 -10.14 -13.33 -5.48
CA GLU A 46 -10.98 -13.54 -4.28
C GLU A 46 -12.36 -12.86 -4.42
N VAL A 47 -12.44 -11.67 -5.05
CA VAL A 47 -13.72 -11.02 -5.37
C VAL A 47 -14.56 -11.86 -6.32
N ILE A 48 -13.95 -12.40 -7.39
CA ILE A 48 -14.63 -13.30 -8.33
C ILE A 48 -15.13 -14.55 -7.60
N ARG A 49 -14.27 -15.20 -6.78
CA ARG A 49 -14.66 -16.36 -5.97
C ARG A 49 -15.82 -16.06 -5.04
N TYR A 50 -15.81 -14.88 -4.40
CA TYR A 50 -16.89 -14.43 -3.53
C TYR A 50 -18.21 -14.27 -4.31
N ARG A 51 -18.18 -13.62 -5.48
CA ARG A 51 -19.36 -13.39 -6.35
C ARG A 51 -20.04 -14.69 -6.78
N PHE A 52 -19.26 -15.72 -7.10
CA PHE A 52 -19.79 -17.00 -7.61
C PHE A 52 -19.92 -18.10 -6.55
N ARG A 53 -19.81 -17.77 -5.27
CA ARG A 53 -19.88 -18.77 -4.19
C ARG A 53 -21.31 -19.28 -4.00
N SER A 54 -21.49 -20.59 -4.03
CA SER A 54 -22.82 -21.24 -3.93
C SER A 54 -23.45 -21.22 -2.54
N THR A 55 -22.75 -20.81 -1.47
CA THR A 55 -23.32 -20.70 -0.10
C THR A 55 -22.44 -19.82 0.79
N PRO A 56 -23.00 -18.86 1.56
CA PRO A 56 -22.22 -17.97 2.41
C PRO A 56 -21.92 -18.64 3.76
N ASN A 57 -21.08 -19.69 3.76
CA ASN A 57 -20.47 -20.10 5.02
C ASN A 57 -19.34 -19.11 5.33
N LEU A 58 -19.71 -18.01 6.00
CA LEU A 58 -18.76 -17.10 6.60
C LEU A 58 -17.93 -17.89 7.61
N ALA A 59 -16.61 -17.75 7.55
CA ALA A 59 -15.75 -18.33 8.56
C ALA A 59 -15.88 -17.47 9.83
N GLU A 60 -17.01 -17.59 10.55
CA GLU A 60 -17.23 -16.85 11.80
C GLU A 60 -16.20 -17.24 12.88
N ASN A 61 -15.54 -18.41 12.74
CA ASN A 61 -14.60 -18.94 13.71
C ASN A 61 -13.33 -19.51 13.06
N ASP A 62 -12.63 -18.71 12.26
CA ASP A 62 -11.30 -19.08 11.78
C ASP A 62 -10.31 -19.06 12.97
N THR A 63 -9.97 -20.24 13.48
CA THR A 63 -9.14 -20.45 14.68
C THR A 63 -7.64 -20.45 14.35
N ASN A 64 -7.25 -20.04 13.15
CA ASN A 64 -5.86 -19.93 12.75
C ASN A 64 -5.15 -18.81 13.53
N THR A 65 -4.38 -19.21 14.55
CA THR A 65 -3.62 -18.31 15.44
C THR A 65 -2.59 -17.45 14.70
N LYS A 66 -2.03 -17.95 13.58
CA LYS A 66 -1.09 -17.18 12.75
C LYS A 66 -1.82 -16.07 11.98
N PHE A 67 -2.97 -16.37 11.39
CA PHE A 67 -3.79 -15.37 10.73
C PHE A 67 -4.21 -14.25 11.70
N LEU A 68 -4.72 -14.62 12.87
CA LEU A 68 -5.19 -13.65 13.86
C LEU A 68 -4.08 -12.71 14.34
N SER A 69 -2.88 -13.24 14.61
CA SER A 69 -1.75 -12.42 15.06
C SER A 69 -1.27 -11.46 13.96
N ARG A 70 -1.17 -11.93 12.71
CA ARG A 70 -0.84 -11.06 11.56
C ARG A 70 -1.91 -10.01 11.32
N LYS A 71 -3.19 -10.39 11.42
CA LYS A 71 -4.32 -9.47 11.28
C LYS A 71 -4.26 -8.33 12.31
N GLN A 72 -3.96 -8.65 13.57
CA GLN A 72 -3.78 -7.63 14.62
C GLN A 72 -2.60 -6.72 14.32
N GLU A 73 -1.49 -7.27 13.81
CA GLU A 73 -0.31 -6.50 13.42
C GLU A 73 -0.64 -5.49 12.31
N ILE A 74 -1.27 -5.93 11.21
CA ILE A 74 -1.62 -5.02 10.11
C ILE A 74 -2.66 -3.98 10.54
N GLU A 75 -3.65 -4.35 11.36
CA GLU A 75 -4.63 -3.41 11.89
C GLU A 75 -3.98 -2.34 12.78
N SER A 76 -3.01 -2.73 13.62
CA SER A 76 -2.25 -1.82 14.48
C SER A 76 -1.41 -0.84 13.66
N LEU A 77 -0.62 -1.34 12.70
CA LEU A 77 0.17 -0.52 11.80
C LEU A 77 -0.71 0.41 10.96
N THR A 78 -1.88 -0.07 10.52
CA THR A 78 -2.82 0.76 9.75
C THR A 78 -3.35 1.94 10.59
N ARG A 79 -3.60 1.74 11.89
CA ARG A 79 -4.01 2.84 12.78
C ARG A 79 -2.91 3.89 12.90
N GLU A 80 -1.66 3.47 13.09
CA GLU A 80 -0.53 4.39 13.16
C GLU A 80 -0.34 5.14 11.84
N PHE A 81 -0.46 4.44 10.71
CA PHE A 81 -0.40 5.03 9.37
C PHE A 81 -1.47 6.10 9.18
N ILE A 82 -2.73 5.80 9.52
CA ILE A 82 -3.84 6.79 9.44
C ILE A 82 -3.56 8.00 10.34
N ILE A 83 -3.05 7.79 11.56
CA ILE A 83 -2.70 8.91 12.45
C ILE A 83 -1.63 9.80 11.82
N LEU A 84 -0.64 9.23 11.15
CA LEU A 84 0.39 10.00 10.44
C LEU A 84 -0.23 10.78 9.29
N LEU A 85 -1.02 10.14 8.42
CA LEU A 85 -1.67 10.81 7.28
C LEU A 85 -2.58 11.95 7.72
N LYS A 86 -3.34 11.77 8.81
CA LYS A 86 -4.19 12.82 9.38
C LYS A 86 -3.39 14.04 9.84
N LYS A 87 -2.20 13.86 10.41
CA LYS A 87 -1.32 14.96 10.82
C LYS A 87 -0.77 15.75 9.64
N LEU A 88 -0.63 15.12 8.47
CA LEU A 88 -0.14 15.76 7.25
C LEU A 88 -1.23 16.57 6.54
N LYS A 89 -2.49 16.14 6.66
CA LYS A 89 -3.63 16.84 6.08
C LYS A 89 -3.97 18.09 6.91
N LYS A 90 -3.33 19.22 6.59
CA LYS A 90 -3.73 20.54 7.12
C LYS A 90 -5.00 21.03 6.43
N ASN A 91 -5.77 21.90 7.10
CA ASN A 91 -7.01 22.46 6.55
C ASN A 91 -6.77 23.09 5.16
N GLY A 92 -7.49 22.61 4.15
CA GLY A 92 -7.44 23.10 2.77
C GLY A 92 -6.39 22.43 1.86
N GLN A 93 -5.52 21.54 2.38
CA GLN A 93 -4.54 20.83 1.56
C GLN A 93 -5.00 19.40 1.22
N THR A 94 -4.63 18.93 0.02
CA THR A 94 -4.77 17.51 -0.32
C THR A 94 -3.74 16.67 0.43
N LEU A 95 -3.98 15.37 0.57
CA LEU A 95 -3.02 14.48 1.22
C LEU A 95 -1.69 14.44 0.46
N GLU A 96 -1.73 14.45 -0.87
CA GLU A 96 -0.54 14.48 -1.73
C GLU A 96 0.31 15.74 -1.48
N GLN A 97 -0.32 16.91 -1.40
CA GLN A 97 0.36 18.17 -1.05
C GLN A 97 0.98 18.09 0.35
N GLY A 98 0.27 17.50 1.31
CA GLY A 98 0.77 17.27 2.66
C GLY A 98 2.03 16.39 2.66
N ILE A 99 2.04 15.31 1.88
CA ILE A 99 3.22 14.42 1.77
C ILE A 99 4.37 15.12 1.04
N GLN A 100 4.09 15.82 -0.06
CA GLN A 100 5.09 16.56 -0.82
C GLN A 100 5.80 17.62 0.04
N SER A 101 5.07 18.28 0.95
CA SER A 101 5.65 19.28 1.86
C SER A 101 6.77 18.72 2.75
N LEU A 102 6.70 17.44 3.11
CA LEU A 102 7.72 16.78 3.95
C LEU A 102 9.10 16.71 3.28
N PHE A 103 9.16 16.73 1.95
CA PHE A 103 10.43 16.74 1.22
C PHE A 103 11.17 18.06 1.38
N PHE A 104 10.47 19.16 1.66
CA PHE A 104 11.03 20.49 1.84
C PHE A 104 11.23 20.87 3.30
N ASP A 105 10.65 20.12 4.24
CA ASP A 105 10.87 20.32 5.67
C ASP A 105 12.31 19.99 6.10
N ASN A 106 12.85 20.80 7.01
CA ASN A 106 14.17 20.58 7.63
C ASN A 106 14.20 19.33 8.52
N ASN A 107 13.06 18.96 9.12
CA ASN A 107 12.94 17.76 9.93
C ASN A 107 12.47 16.57 9.07
N LYS A 108 13.36 15.62 8.80
CA LYS A 108 13.04 14.40 8.02
C LYS A 108 12.34 13.30 8.82
N THR A 109 12.19 13.45 10.13
CA THR A 109 11.57 12.43 10.99
C THR A 109 10.17 12.00 10.52
N PRO A 110 9.24 12.91 10.16
CA PRO A 110 7.91 12.52 9.69
C PRO A 110 7.95 11.77 8.36
N LEU A 111 8.82 12.19 7.42
CA LEU A 111 9.01 11.53 6.13
C LEU A 111 9.55 10.10 6.31
N ASN A 112 10.60 9.94 7.12
CA ASN A 112 11.20 8.64 7.39
C ASN A 112 10.19 7.70 8.03
N LYS A 113 9.42 8.20 9.01
CA LYS A 113 8.39 7.41 9.68
C LYS A 113 7.26 7.00 8.73
N LEU A 114 6.81 7.90 7.84
CA LEU A 114 5.83 7.59 6.81
C LEU A 114 6.35 6.53 5.84
N SER A 115 7.60 6.67 5.38
CA SER A 115 8.24 5.70 4.48
C SER A 115 8.35 4.33 5.14
N GLU A 116 8.81 4.26 6.39
CA GLU A 116 8.99 3.01 7.12
C GLU A 116 7.66 2.25 7.29
N ILE A 117 6.60 2.94 7.73
CA ILE A 117 5.31 2.28 7.94
C ILE A 117 4.66 1.85 6.63
N THR A 118 4.83 2.65 5.57
CA THR A 118 4.32 2.34 4.23
C THR A 118 4.97 1.06 3.70
N GLU A 119 6.29 0.91 3.88
CA GLU A 119 7.00 -0.30 3.47
C GLU A 119 6.59 -1.52 4.30
N LYS A 120 6.46 -1.39 5.63
CA LYS A 120 5.99 -2.50 6.49
C LYS A 120 4.60 -2.99 6.05
N LEU A 121 3.66 -2.07 5.82
CA LEU A 121 2.32 -2.42 5.36
C LEU A 121 2.33 -3.05 3.96
N SER A 122 3.16 -2.54 3.05
CA SER A 122 3.32 -3.07 1.69
C SER A 122 3.94 -4.47 1.66
N MET A 123 4.68 -4.86 2.70
CA MET A 123 5.17 -6.23 2.87
C MET A 123 4.14 -7.17 3.52
N LEU A 124 3.22 -6.64 4.33
CA LEU A 124 2.18 -7.43 4.99
C LEU A 124 0.98 -7.75 4.10
N LEU A 125 0.53 -6.82 3.25
CA LEU A 125 -0.61 -7.08 2.35
C LEU A 125 -0.41 -8.31 1.44
N PRO A 126 0.76 -8.53 0.81
CA PRO A 126 1.00 -9.71 -0.03
C PRO A 126 0.81 -11.02 0.73
N TYR A 127 1.25 -11.10 2.00
CA TYR A 127 1.04 -12.26 2.85
C TYR A 127 -0.45 -12.61 2.93
N PHE A 128 -1.31 -11.59 3.08
CA PHE A 128 -2.74 -11.85 3.11
C PHE A 128 -3.35 -12.19 1.75
N SER A 129 -2.75 -11.75 0.65
CA SER A 129 -3.25 -12.09 -0.68
C SER A 129 -2.92 -13.53 -1.09
N GLU A 130 -1.88 -14.12 -0.50
CA GLU A 130 -1.43 -15.48 -0.79
C GLU A 130 -2.19 -16.52 0.04
N GLU A 131 -2.69 -16.13 1.22
CA GLU A 131 -3.63 -16.93 1.98
C GLU A 131 -5.06 -16.73 1.42
N SER A 132 -5.84 -17.80 1.26
CA SER A 132 -7.19 -17.73 0.69
C SER A 132 -8.20 -17.20 1.73
N PHE A 133 -8.75 -16.00 1.53
CA PHE A 133 -9.66 -15.33 2.48
C PHE A 133 -11.00 -14.88 1.88
N TYR A 134 -11.46 -15.47 0.80
CA TYR A 134 -12.79 -15.25 0.23
C TYR A 134 -13.93 -15.53 1.25
N THR A 135 -13.62 -16.17 2.38
CA THR A 135 -14.52 -16.36 3.53
C THR A 135 -14.60 -15.16 4.48
N HIS A 136 -13.73 -14.14 4.31
CA HIS A 136 -13.60 -12.94 5.16
C HIS A 136 -13.81 -11.64 4.35
N PRO A 137 -14.99 -11.42 3.73
CA PRO A 137 -15.21 -10.31 2.79
C PRO A 137 -14.99 -8.92 3.41
N LYS A 138 -15.25 -8.75 4.71
CA LYS A 138 -14.97 -7.49 5.43
C LYS A 138 -13.47 -7.19 5.51
N PHE A 139 -12.66 -8.23 5.71
CA PHE A 139 -11.21 -8.07 5.78
C PHE A 139 -10.61 -7.88 4.39
N LEU A 140 -11.18 -8.51 3.36
CA LEU A 140 -10.85 -8.23 1.97
C LEU A 140 -11.11 -6.76 1.62
N LYS A 141 -12.30 -6.22 1.95
CA LYS A 141 -12.60 -4.79 1.77
C LYS A 141 -11.58 -3.91 2.49
N PHE A 142 -11.31 -4.19 3.77
CA PHE A 142 -10.26 -3.48 4.52
C PHE A 142 -8.90 -3.50 3.81
N SER A 143 -8.48 -4.65 3.30
CA SER A 143 -7.19 -4.83 2.63
C SER A 143 -7.11 -4.05 1.31
N VAL A 144 -8.20 -4.05 0.53
CA VAL A 144 -8.32 -3.26 -0.71
C VAL A 144 -8.25 -1.77 -0.40
N THR A 145 -9.05 -1.27 0.54
CA THR A 145 -9.02 0.15 0.94
C THR A 145 -7.63 0.56 1.44
N LEU A 146 -6.96 -0.30 2.24
CA LEU A 146 -5.60 -0.05 2.69
C LEU A 146 -4.61 0.03 1.51
N ALA A 147 -4.73 -0.88 0.54
CA ALA A 147 -3.87 -0.90 -0.64
C ALA A 147 -3.99 0.38 -1.48
N GLN A 148 -5.20 0.94 -1.64
CA GLN A 148 -5.41 2.24 -2.30
C GLN A 148 -4.60 3.35 -1.62
N HIS A 149 -4.73 3.47 -0.29
CA HIS A 149 -4.03 4.51 0.46
C HIS A 149 -2.51 4.33 0.41
N LEU A 150 -2.02 3.08 0.39
CA LEU A 150 -0.60 2.80 0.20
C LEU A 150 -0.13 3.17 -1.20
N CYS A 151 -0.93 2.93 -2.24
CA CYS A 151 -0.61 3.33 -3.60
C CYS A 151 -0.49 4.85 -3.72
N LEU A 152 -1.44 5.62 -3.16
CA LEU A 152 -1.36 7.08 -3.11
C LEU A 152 -0.08 7.55 -2.41
N VAL A 153 0.25 6.98 -1.25
CA VAL A 153 1.47 7.36 -0.53
C VAL A 153 2.73 6.95 -1.30
N LYS A 154 2.76 5.74 -1.88
CA LYS A 154 3.90 5.26 -2.68
C LYS A 154 4.11 6.08 -3.95
N LYS A 155 3.03 6.53 -4.59
CA LYS A 155 3.06 7.48 -5.72
C LYS A 155 3.78 8.77 -5.32
N CYS A 156 3.48 9.32 -4.15
CA CYS A 156 4.16 10.51 -3.63
C CYS A 156 5.61 10.25 -3.20
N LEU A 157 5.90 9.09 -2.60
CA LEU A 157 7.24 8.75 -2.08
C LEU A 157 8.21 8.29 -3.18
N ASN A 158 7.71 7.73 -4.29
CA ASN A 158 8.51 7.13 -5.36
C ASN A 158 8.18 7.80 -6.69
N ALA A 159 8.68 9.02 -6.92
CA ALA A 159 8.42 9.78 -8.14
C ALA A 159 8.76 9.02 -9.44
N GLN A 160 9.79 8.16 -9.42
CA GLN A 160 10.18 7.35 -10.59
C GLN A 160 9.14 6.30 -11.00
N PHE A 161 8.28 5.88 -10.07
CA PHE A 161 7.26 4.85 -10.29
C PHE A 161 5.86 5.38 -9.99
N SER A 162 5.67 6.70 -10.04
CA SER A 162 4.41 7.34 -9.69
C SER A 162 3.28 6.84 -10.57
N GLU A 163 3.50 6.74 -11.89
CA GLU A 163 2.52 6.24 -12.86
C GLU A 163 2.07 4.80 -12.55
N PHE A 164 3.01 3.93 -12.18
CA PHE A 164 2.67 2.57 -11.78
C PHE A 164 1.74 2.53 -10.56
N PHE A 165 2.06 3.33 -9.53
CA PHE A 165 1.24 3.36 -8.32
C PHE A 165 -0.10 4.07 -8.54
N GLU A 166 -0.16 5.05 -9.44
CA GLU A 166 -1.41 5.70 -9.85
C GLU A 166 -2.35 4.73 -10.57
N GLU A 167 -1.85 3.97 -11.55
CA GLU A 167 -2.63 2.93 -12.21
C GLU A 167 -3.07 1.84 -11.22
N LEU A 168 -2.19 1.45 -10.29
CA LEU A 168 -2.54 0.47 -9.27
C LEU A 168 -3.60 1.01 -8.28
N GLU A 169 -3.54 2.30 -7.93
CA GLU A 169 -4.54 3.01 -7.13
C GLU A 169 -5.92 2.97 -7.82
N ILE A 170 -5.99 3.32 -9.10
CA ILE A 170 -7.22 3.26 -9.91
C ILE A 170 -7.79 1.84 -9.93
N ASN A 171 -6.93 0.85 -10.14
CA ASN A 171 -7.32 -0.56 -10.14
C ASN A 171 -7.92 -1.02 -8.80
N TYR A 172 -7.34 -0.60 -7.68
CA TYR A 172 -7.90 -0.90 -6.36
C TYR A 172 -9.19 -0.11 -6.07
N ASN A 173 -9.34 1.11 -6.59
CA ASN A 173 -10.61 1.86 -6.49
C ASN A 173 -11.75 1.11 -7.19
N ASN A 174 -11.52 0.67 -8.43
CA ASN A 174 -12.49 -0.14 -9.18
C ASN A 174 -12.84 -1.44 -8.43
N LEU A 175 -11.85 -2.09 -7.81
CA LEU A 175 -12.06 -3.32 -7.06
C LEU A 175 -12.87 -3.11 -5.77
N GLU A 176 -12.71 -1.95 -5.11
CA GLU A 176 -13.53 -1.58 -3.95
C GLU A 176 -14.98 -1.37 -4.35
N GLU A 177 -15.24 -0.67 -5.46
CA GLU A 177 -16.60 -0.48 -5.99
C GLU A 177 -17.27 -1.84 -6.26
N GLU A 178 -16.56 -2.76 -6.93
CA GLU A 178 -17.05 -4.13 -7.14
C GLU A 178 -17.37 -4.86 -5.82
N LEU A 179 -16.61 -4.60 -4.76
CA LEU A 179 -16.82 -5.17 -3.42
C LEU A 179 -18.00 -4.51 -2.68
N GLU A 180 -18.20 -3.20 -2.82
CA GLU A 180 -19.35 -2.50 -2.24
C GLU A 180 -20.65 -3.09 -2.78
N ASP A 181 -20.73 -3.25 -4.10
CA ASP A 181 -21.89 -3.85 -4.76
C ASP A 181 -22.17 -5.28 -4.31
N LEU A 182 -21.14 -6.05 -3.94
CA LEU A 182 -21.30 -7.43 -3.48
C LEU A 182 -21.61 -7.56 -1.99
N ILE A 183 -21.06 -6.69 -1.14
CA ILE A 183 -21.21 -6.76 0.33
C ILE A 183 -22.47 -6.01 0.80
N GLU A 184 -22.86 -4.92 0.11
CA GLU A 184 -23.95 -4.04 0.52
C GLU A 184 -25.37 -4.52 0.10
N VAL A 185 -25.48 -5.69 -0.53
CA VAL A 185 -26.77 -6.40 -0.73
C VAL A 185 -27.39 -6.90 0.60
N THR A 186 -26.75 -6.63 1.75
CA THR A 186 -27.36 -6.83 3.09
C THR A 186 -27.96 -5.51 3.61
N PRO A 187 -29.29 -5.30 3.60
CA PRO A 187 -29.90 -3.98 3.46
C PRO A 187 -30.10 -3.14 4.75
N ILE A 188 -29.22 -3.17 5.76
CA ILE A 188 -29.55 -2.49 7.05
C ILE A 188 -28.45 -1.54 7.62
N LYS A 189 -27.21 -1.51 7.10
CA LYS A 189 -26.11 -0.77 7.76
C LYS A 189 -25.54 0.47 7.06
N LYS A 190 -26.03 0.83 5.85
CA LYS A 190 -25.52 1.98 5.07
C LYS A 190 -25.50 3.31 5.83
N GLN A 191 -26.47 3.55 6.72
CA GLN A 191 -26.62 4.85 7.37
C GLN A 191 -25.73 5.05 8.61
N LYS A 192 -25.17 3.99 9.19
CA LYS A 192 -24.42 4.06 10.46
C LYS A 192 -22.90 4.13 10.24
N LEU A 193 -22.39 3.48 9.19
CA LEU A 193 -20.95 3.37 8.94
C LEU A 193 -20.39 4.60 8.22
N LYS A 194 -21.15 5.17 7.28
CA LYS A 194 -20.81 6.43 6.61
C LYS A 194 -20.76 7.61 7.60
N LYS A 195 -21.74 7.67 8.52
CA LYS A 195 -21.73 8.61 9.65
C LYS A 195 -20.54 8.43 10.59
N GLN A 196 -20.18 7.19 10.94
CA GLN A 196 -19.02 6.93 11.81
C GLN A 196 -17.68 7.26 11.16
N LEU A 197 -17.56 7.13 9.84
CA LEU A 197 -16.33 7.50 9.13
C LEU A 197 -16.24 9.02 8.94
N GLU A 198 -17.34 9.67 8.57
CA GLU A 198 -17.43 11.13 8.44
C GLU A 198 -17.24 11.83 9.81
N GLU A 199 -17.89 11.36 10.87
CA GLU A 199 -17.71 11.88 12.24
C GLU A 199 -16.26 11.75 12.71
N ARG A 200 -15.56 10.66 12.36
CA ARG A 200 -14.14 10.45 12.68
C ARG A 200 -13.17 11.22 11.78
N LEU A 201 -13.65 11.84 10.71
CA LEU A 201 -12.87 12.71 9.83
C LEU A 201 -13.07 14.19 10.15
N THR A 202 -14.19 14.54 10.79
CA THR A 202 -14.53 15.92 11.20
C THR A 202 -14.29 16.21 12.69
N SER A 203 -13.86 15.23 13.48
CA SER A 203 -13.38 15.39 14.87
C SER A 203 -11.90 15.05 15.00
#